data_AF-A0A497PDF0-F1
#
_entry.id   AF-A0A497PDF0-F1
#
_cell.length_a   1.000
_cell.length_b   1.000
_cell.length_c   1.000
_cell.angle_alpha   90.00
_cell.angle_beta   90.00
_cell.angle_gamma   90.00
#
_symmetry.space_group_name_H-M   'P 1'
#
loop_
_entity.id
_entity.type
_entity.pdbx_description
1 polymer ?
#
loop_
_entity_poly.entity_id
_entity_poly.type
_entity_poly.pdbx_seq_one_letter_code
_entity_poly.pdbx_strand_id
1 'polypeptide(L)'
;MDIPPDHPRRVSLEIRHRIIEGHRKRVVATAGLLAHGRGEAFDYLIGEETNGWARKAAKAAVAAMLIAEHPVISVNGNACALVADDLVKLSRITGAPLEINLFYYHQEREDAILAALREVGAETVLGTADRPSTTIPELSSNRRKVDPDGIGRADLVLVPLEDGDRTEALRRIGKRVVTIDLNPMSRTAITAHITVVDNIVRALPLMVSIARELRGRTRADLERIVDEFDNESNLRGALEAIMDNLRSHAEGLDTQPDVALVAGEK
;
A
#
# COMPACT_ATOMS: atom_id res chain seq x y z
N MET A 1 12.49 -18.58 -12.18
CA MET A 1 11.85 -18.62 -13.51
C MET A 1 12.37 -17.39 -14.23
N ASP A 2 13.01 -17.58 -15.38
CA ASP A 2 13.55 -16.45 -16.16
C ASP A 2 12.45 -15.88 -17.04
N ILE A 3 12.04 -14.64 -16.75
CA ILE A 3 11.10 -13.87 -17.58
C ILE A 3 11.95 -13.06 -18.57
N PRO A 4 11.72 -13.16 -19.89
CA PRO A 4 12.49 -12.40 -20.86
C PRO A 4 12.46 -10.89 -20.58
N PRO A 5 13.59 -10.17 -20.68
CA PRO A 5 13.66 -8.72 -20.39
C PRO A 5 12.67 -7.88 -21.21
N ASP A 6 12.37 -8.32 -22.43
CA ASP A 6 11.48 -7.71 -23.41
C ASP A 6 10.02 -8.16 -23.30
N HIS A 7 9.70 -9.05 -22.36
CA HIS A 7 8.33 -9.53 -22.21
C HIS A 7 7.40 -8.35 -21.83
N PRO A 8 6.29 -8.10 -22.56
CA PRO A 8 5.41 -6.94 -22.34
C PRO A 8 4.71 -6.89 -20.97
N ARG A 9 4.85 -7.94 -20.15
CA ARG A 9 4.23 -8.09 -18.82
C ARG A 9 5.25 -8.50 -17.77
N ARG A 10 6.54 -8.26 -18.03
CA ARG A 10 7.64 -8.68 -17.16
C ARG A 10 7.42 -8.23 -15.71
N VAL A 11 7.08 -6.95 -15.53
CA VAL A 11 6.84 -6.36 -14.20
C VAL A 11 5.72 -7.09 -13.46
N SER A 12 4.55 -7.29 -14.08
CA SER A 12 3.44 -8.03 -13.46
C SER A 12 3.86 -9.46 -13.07
N LEU A 13 4.56 -10.18 -13.95
CA LEU A 13 5.01 -11.56 -13.67
C LEU A 13 6.06 -11.64 -12.54
N GLU A 14 7.00 -10.69 -12.50
CA GLU A 14 7.98 -10.57 -11.41
C GLU A 14 7.27 -10.32 -10.07
N ILE A 15 6.28 -9.43 -10.03
CA ILE A 15 5.49 -9.14 -8.82
C ILE A 15 4.73 -10.38 -8.35
N ARG A 16 4.07 -11.12 -9.26
CA ARG A 16 3.39 -12.38 -8.93
C ARG A 16 4.36 -13.39 -8.33
N HIS A 17 5.55 -13.52 -8.91
CA HIS A 17 6.56 -14.44 -8.40
C HIS A 17 6.98 -14.06 -6.96
N ARG A 18 7.20 -12.78 -6.68
CA ARG A 18 7.52 -12.28 -5.33
C ARG A 18 6.43 -12.58 -4.32
N ILE A 19 5.15 -12.42 -4.70
CA ILE A 19 4.01 -12.75 -3.84
C ILE A 19 3.89 -14.25 -3.59
N ILE A 20 4.07 -15.09 -4.62
CA ILE A 20 4.06 -16.55 -4.49
C ILE A 20 5.21 -17.01 -3.60
N GLU A 21 6.40 -16.45 -3.78
CA GLU A 21 7.56 -16.79 -2.96
C GLU A 21 7.38 -16.32 -1.51
N GLY A 22 6.84 -15.12 -1.31
CA GLY A 22 6.44 -14.64 0.02
C GLY A 22 5.44 -15.57 0.69
N HIS A 23 4.52 -16.18 -0.07
CA HIS A 23 3.60 -17.18 0.47
C HIS A 23 4.30 -18.48 0.86
N ARG A 24 5.20 -19.00 0.01
CA ARG A 24 6.02 -20.19 0.32
C ARG A 24 6.88 -20.00 1.57
N LYS A 25 7.43 -18.79 1.74
CA LYS A 25 8.21 -18.37 2.92
C LYS A 25 7.35 -17.99 4.14
N ARG A 26 6.03 -18.20 4.10
CA ARG A 26 5.05 -17.87 5.17
C ARG A 26 4.88 -16.38 5.50
N VAL A 27 5.56 -15.48 4.78
CA VAL A 27 5.36 -14.02 4.88
C VAL A 27 3.91 -13.67 4.49
N VAL A 28 3.44 -14.19 3.34
CA VAL A 28 2.11 -13.91 2.78
C VAL A 28 1.13 -15.03 3.15
N ALA A 29 -0.05 -14.68 3.67
CA ALA A 29 -1.14 -15.65 3.89
C ALA A 29 -1.80 -16.05 2.55
N THR A 30 -2.51 -17.18 2.51
CA THR A 30 -3.28 -17.58 1.31
C THR A 30 -4.26 -16.49 0.87
N ALA A 31 -4.96 -15.85 1.81
CA ALA A 31 -5.84 -14.71 1.53
C ALA A 31 -5.09 -13.50 0.91
N GLY A 32 -3.79 -13.38 1.18
CA GLY A 32 -2.91 -12.37 0.58
C GLY A 32 -2.68 -12.58 -0.91
N LEU A 33 -2.67 -13.84 -1.39
CA LEU A 33 -2.64 -14.14 -2.84
C LEU A 33 -3.92 -13.67 -3.53
N LEU A 34 -5.07 -13.91 -2.91
CA LEU A 34 -6.36 -13.46 -3.42
C LEU A 34 -6.46 -11.93 -3.43
N ALA A 35 -5.96 -11.28 -2.36
CA ALA A 35 -5.89 -9.83 -2.27
C ALA A 35 -5.01 -9.23 -3.37
N HIS A 36 -3.89 -9.89 -3.68
CA HIS A 36 -3.02 -9.47 -4.77
C HIS A 36 -3.74 -9.50 -6.12
N GLY A 37 -4.45 -10.58 -6.45
CA GLY A 37 -5.22 -10.67 -7.69
C GLY A 37 -6.33 -9.62 -7.82
N ARG A 38 -6.99 -9.24 -6.70
CA ARG A 38 -7.92 -8.09 -6.71
C ARG A 38 -7.20 -6.79 -7.05
N GLY A 39 -6.02 -6.57 -6.46
CA GLY A 39 -5.18 -5.43 -6.77
C GLY A 39 -4.84 -5.38 -8.25
N GLU A 40 -4.34 -6.47 -8.82
CA GLU A 40 -4.01 -6.56 -10.25
C GLU A 40 -5.21 -6.20 -11.14
N ALA A 41 -6.42 -6.66 -10.82
CA ALA A 41 -7.62 -6.30 -11.57
C ALA A 41 -7.88 -4.79 -11.59
N PHE A 42 -7.70 -4.10 -10.47
CA PHE A 42 -7.80 -2.64 -10.43
C PHE A 42 -6.62 -1.95 -11.10
N ASP A 43 -5.41 -2.53 -11.04
CA ASP A 43 -4.23 -1.99 -11.71
C ASP A 43 -4.43 -1.92 -13.23
N TYR A 44 -5.07 -2.95 -13.82
CA TYR A 44 -5.50 -2.93 -15.22
C TYR A 44 -6.47 -1.78 -15.51
N LEU A 45 -7.45 -1.54 -14.63
CA LEU A 45 -8.45 -0.49 -14.82
C LEU A 45 -7.86 0.93 -14.75
N ILE A 46 -6.82 1.14 -13.95
CA ILE A 46 -6.13 2.44 -13.84
C ILE A 46 -5.00 2.62 -14.86
N GLY A 47 -4.72 1.61 -15.69
CA GLY A 47 -3.70 1.67 -16.75
C GLY A 47 -2.29 1.27 -16.34
N GLU A 48 -2.11 0.58 -15.21
CA GLU A 48 -0.82 0.09 -14.68
C GLU A 48 0.27 1.17 -14.48
N GLU A 49 -0.14 2.43 -14.31
CA GLU A 49 0.75 3.57 -14.16
C GLU A 49 0.45 4.45 -12.93
N THR A 50 1.46 5.22 -12.51
CA THR A 50 1.31 6.18 -11.40
C THR A 50 0.80 7.53 -11.91
N ASN A 51 -0.50 7.72 -11.75
CA ASN A 51 -1.26 8.87 -12.21
C ASN A 51 -1.05 10.16 -11.38
N GLY A 52 -1.50 11.30 -11.92
CA GLY A 52 -1.32 12.62 -11.30
C GLY A 52 -1.96 12.77 -9.91
N TRP A 53 -3.16 12.22 -9.70
CA TRP A 53 -3.83 12.20 -8.38
C TRP A 53 -3.05 11.33 -7.39
N ALA A 54 -2.61 10.14 -7.79
CA ALA A 54 -1.77 9.27 -6.96
C ALA A 54 -0.47 9.97 -6.52
N ARG A 55 0.19 10.72 -7.42
CA ARG A 55 1.39 11.52 -7.08
C ARG A 55 1.08 12.62 -6.06
N LYS A 56 -0.05 13.33 -6.21
CA LYS A 56 -0.50 14.34 -5.24
C LYS A 56 -0.78 13.71 -3.88
N ALA A 57 -1.48 12.58 -3.85
CA ALA A 57 -1.75 11.84 -2.62
C ALA A 57 -0.46 11.34 -1.95
N ALA A 58 0.48 10.79 -2.72
CA ALA A 58 1.79 10.37 -2.19
C ALA A 58 2.56 11.56 -1.59
N LYS A 59 2.48 12.74 -2.21
CA LYS A 59 3.10 13.96 -1.68
C LYS A 59 2.47 14.42 -0.37
N ALA A 60 1.14 14.46 -0.31
CA ALA A 60 0.41 14.81 0.90
C ALA A 60 0.63 13.78 2.03
N ALA A 61 0.65 12.49 1.69
CA ALA A 61 0.94 11.40 2.63
C ALA A 61 2.31 11.57 3.29
N VAL A 62 3.35 11.79 2.50
CA VAL A 62 4.71 11.97 3.01
C VAL A 62 4.85 13.25 3.82
N ALA A 63 4.25 14.36 3.36
CA ALA A 63 4.23 15.60 4.13
C ALA A 63 3.55 15.40 5.50
N ALA A 64 2.40 14.71 5.53
CA ALA A 64 1.70 14.37 6.77
C ALA A 64 2.56 13.49 7.69
N MET A 65 3.28 12.51 7.15
CA MET A 65 4.18 11.66 7.93
C MET A 65 5.36 12.45 8.53
N LEU A 66 5.89 13.46 7.83
CA LEU A 66 7.02 14.27 8.28
C LEU A 66 6.65 15.31 9.35
N ILE A 67 5.39 15.73 9.42
CA ILE A 67 4.90 16.68 10.45
C ILE A 67 4.34 15.99 11.70
N ALA A 68 3.98 14.72 11.59
CA ALA A 68 3.43 13.91 12.68
C ALA A 68 4.43 13.76 13.83
N GLU A 69 3.92 13.75 15.06
CA GLU A 69 4.73 13.59 16.26
C GLU A 69 5.12 12.12 16.49
N HIS A 70 4.20 11.20 16.17
CA HIS A 70 4.36 9.76 16.35
C HIS A 70 3.88 8.98 15.10
N PRO A 71 4.48 9.19 13.92
CA PRO A 71 4.09 8.46 12.71
C PRO A 71 4.47 6.98 12.82
N VAL A 72 3.64 6.07 12.31
CA VAL A 72 3.94 4.62 12.28
C VAL A 72 3.64 4.04 10.91
N ILE A 73 4.47 3.11 10.44
CA ILE A 73 4.22 2.33 9.22
C ILE A 73 3.81 0.92 9.62
N SER A 74 2.55 0.56 9.38
CA SER A 74 2.04 -0.79 9.59
C SER A 74 2.53 -1.71 8.48
N VAL A 75 3.05 -2.88 8.83
CA VAL A 75 3.59 -3.86 7.90
C VAL A 75 2.77 -5.16 7.97
N ASN A 76 2.16 -5.52 6.84
CA ASN A 76 1.56 -6.84 6.64
C ASN A 76 2.41 -7.69 5.69
N GLY A 77 2.01 -8.95 5.51
CA GLY A 77 2.73 -9.90 4.66
C GLY A 77 2.87 -9.47 3.20
N ASN A 78 1.82 -8.92 2.60
CA ASN A 78 1.86 -8.48 1.20
C ASN A 78 2.83 -7.31 1.01
N ALA A 79 2.76 -6.29 1.88
CA ALA A 79 3.66 -5.15 1.84
C ALA A 79 5.11 -5.57 2.04
N CYS A 80 5.37 -6.45 3.03
CA CYS A 80 6.71 -6.99 3.27
C CYS A 80 7.27 -7.75 2.04
N ALA A 81 6.49 -8.66 1.44
CA ALA A 81 6.94 -9.43 0.29
C ALA A 81 7.24 -8.55 -0.96
N LEU A 82 6.49 -7.45 -1.12
CA LEU A 82 6.56 -6.60 -2.31
C LEU A 82 7.49 -5.40 -2.20
N VAL A 83 7.72 -4.85 -1.02
CA VAL A 83 8.42 -3.56 -0.86
C VAL A 83 9.16 -3.43 0.48
N ALA A 84 9.66 -4.53 1.07
CA ALA A 84 10.40 -4.50 2.34
C ALA A 84 11.50 -3.42 2.39
N ASP A 85 12.34 -3.36 1.35
CA ASP A 85 13.45 -2.39 1.28
C ASP A 85 12.95 -0.94 1.28
N ASP A 86 11.89 -0.62 0.52
CA ASP A 86 11.31 0.73 0.50
C ASP A 86 10.54 1.07 1.78
N LEU A 87 9.95 0.08 2.47
CA LEU A 87 9.38 0.30 3.81
C LEU A 87 10.47 0.72 4.80
N VAL A 88 11.62 0.03 4.81
CA VAL A 88 12.75 0.37 5.68
C VAL A 88 13.35 1.73 5.30
N LYS A 89 13.50 2.03 4.01
CA LYS A 89 13.96 3.36 3.57
C LYS A 89 13.01 4.47 4.00
N LEU A 90 11.70 4.30 3.78
CA LEU A 90 10.70 5.29 4.16
C LEU A 90 10.72 5.51 5.67
N SER A 91 10.70 4.43 6.45
CA SER A 91 10.84 4.45 7.92
C SER A 91 12.03 5.27 8.39
N ARG A 92 13.22 5.03 7.83
CA ARG A 92 14.44 5.78 8.18
C ARG A 92 14.37 7.26 7.81
N ILE A 93 13.70 7.61 6.70
CA ILE A 93 13.62 9.00 6.25
C ILE A 93 12.61 9.78 7.10
N THR A 94 11.45 9.20 7.39
CA THR A 94 10.39 9.85 8.17
C THR A 94 10.54 9.71 9.67
N GLY A 95 11.40 8.82 10.14
CA GLY A 95 11.50 8.47 11.57
C GLY A 95 10.35 7.60 12.07
N ALA A 96 9.47 7.14 11.19
CA ALA A 96 8.32 6.33 11.55
C ALA A 96 8.74 4.86 11.78
N PRO A 97 8.60 4.27 12.97
CA PRO A 97 8.89 2.86 13.17
C PRO A 97 7.99 1.95 12.34
N LEU A 98 8.52 0.77 12.00
CA LEU A 98 7.76 -0.31 11.39
C LEU A 98 7.05 -1.10 12.49
N GLU A 99 5.75 -1.35 12.36
CA GLU A 99 4.99 -2.24 13.25
C GLU A 99 4.39 -3.40 12.45
N ILE A 100 4.73 -4.64 12.81
CA ILE A 100 4.09 -5.81 12.22
C ILE A 100 2.65 -5.87 12.73
N ASN A 101 1.70 -5.97 11.79
CA ASN A 101 0.33 -6.21 12.15
C ASN A 101 -0.35 -7.17 11.17
N LEU A 102 -0.90 -8.26 11.71
CA LEU A 102 -1.40 -9.38 10.93
C LEU A 102 -2.88 -9.63 11.22
N PHE A 103 -3.67 -9.75 10.15
CA PHE A 103 -5.06 -10.19 10.24
C PHE A 103 -5.15 -11.60 10.83
N TYR A 104 -4.43 -12.55 10.22
CA TYR A 104 -4.34 -13.95 10.65
C TYR A 104 -3.01 -14.14 11.38
N TYR A 105 -3.04 -13.89 12.70
CA TYR A 105 -1.86 -14.01 13.53
C TYR A 105 -1.40 -15.46 13.64
N HIS A 106 -0.11 -15.68 13.33
CA HIS A 106 0.62 -16.92 13.59
C HIS A 106 2.08 -16.54 13.84
N GLN A 107 2.70 -17.09 14.89
CA GLN A 107 4.08 -16.76 15.27
C GLN A 107 5.05 -16.95 14.09
N GLU A 108 4.96 -18.07 13.37
CA GLU A 108 5.84 -18.34 12.23
C GLU A 108 5.76 -17.28 11.12
N ARG A 109 4.59 -16.64 10.96
CA ARG A 109 4.42 -15.58 9.96
C ARG A 109 5.04 -14.27 10.45
N GLU A 110 4.87 -13.97 11.73
CA GLU A 110 5.51 -12.82 12.37
C GLU A 110 7.03 -12.96 12.25
N ASP A 111 7.59 -14.12 12.60
CA ASP A 111 9.03 -14.42 12.51
C ASP A 111 9.54 -14.28 11.07
N ALA A 112 8.78 -14.78 10.08
CA ALA A 112 9.13 -14.68 8.66
C ALA A 112 9.16 -13.21 8.17
N ILE A 113 8.18 -12.40 8.58
CA ILE A 113 8.13 -10.97 8.25
C ILE A 113 9.29 -10.23 8.93
N LEU A 114 9.52 -10.51 10.22
CA LEU A 114 10.61 -9.91 10.98
C LEU A 114 11.97 -10.23 10.35
N ALA A 115 12.19 -11.49 9.96
CA ALA A 115 13.41 -11.91 9.27
C ALA A 115 13.58 -11.19 7.93
N ALA A 116 12.53 -11.11 7.11
CA ALA A 116 12.57 -10.42 5.82
C ALA A 116 12.85 -8.91 5.97
N LEU A 117 12.29 -8.25 6.98
CA LEU A 117 12.57 -6.84 7.29
C LEU A 117 14.01 -6.64 7.77
N ARG A 118 14.53 -7.54 8.63
CA ARG A 118 15.92 -7.48 9.12
C ARG A 118 16.93 -7.73 8.00
N GLU A 119 16.64 -8.61 7.05
CA GLU A 119 17.49 -8.89 5.88
C GLU A 119 17.74 -7.63 5.04
N VAL A 120 16.75 -6.74 4.93
CA VAL A 120 16.88 -5.44 4.24
C VAL A 120 17.30 -4.30 5.18
N GLY A 121 17.68 -4.61 6.41
CA GLY A 121 18.29 -3.67 7.36
C GLY A 121 17.33 -2.97 8.33
N ALA A 122 16.13 -3.49 8.57
CA ALA A 122 15.30 -2.98 9.66
C ALA A 122 15.98 -3.20 11.02
N GLU A 123 16.26 -2.12 11.75
CA GLU A 123 16.93 -2.18 13.07
C GLU A 123 15.94 -2.48 14.19
N THR A 124 14.82 -1.75 14.23
CA THR A 124 13.75 -1.90 15.21
C THR A 124 12.43 -2.15 14.50
N VAL A 125 11.73 -3.20 14.93
CA VAL A 125 10.41 -3.59 14.43
C VAL A 125 9.50 -3.81 15.65
N LEU A 126 8.36 -3.14 15.65
CA LEU A 126 7.34 -3.19 16.70
C LEU A 126 6.29 -4.26 16.39
N GLY A 127 5.44 -4.57 17.37
CA GLY A 127 4.31 -5.50 17.17
C GLY A 127 4.73 -6.97 17.10
N THR A 128 5.89 -7.32 17.67
CA THR A 128 6.38 -8.69 17.82
C THR A 128 5.94 -9.30 19.15
N ALA A 129 5.93 -10.63 19.25
CA ALA A 129 5.41 -11.38 20.40
C ALA A 129 6.19 -11.13 21.70
N ASP A 130 7.45 -10.73 21.61
CA ASP A 130 8.33 -10.38 22.74
C ASP A 130 8.10 -8.95 23.27
N ARG A 131 7.22 -8.17 22.62
CA ARG A 131 6.90 -6.79 23.00
C ARG A 131 5.53 -6.70 23.70
N PRO A 132 5.32 -5.67 24.54
CA PRO A 132 4.01 -5.44 25.15
C PRO A 132 2.96 -5.18 24.08
N SER A 133 1.71 -5.58 24.35
CA SER A 133 0.58 -5.30 23.46
C SER A 133 -0.53 -4.59 24.22
N THR A 134 -1.09 -3.52 23.64
CA THR A 134 -2.36 -2.93 24.04
C THR A 134 -3.45 -3.28 23.01
N THR A 135 -4.70 -2.90 23.27
CA THR A 135 -5.83 -3.23 22.40
C THR A 135 -6.62 -2.02 21.96
N ILE A 136 -6.92 -1.92 20.68
CA ILE A 136 -7.90 -0.98 20.11
C ILE A 136 -9.32 -1.46 20.49
N PRO A 137 -10.07 -0.73 21.33
CA PRO A 137 -11.37 -1.17 21.85
C PRO A 137 -12.41 -1.48 20.78
N GLU A 138 -12.36 -0.78 19.65
CA GLU A 138 -13.35 -0.81 18.56
C GLU A 138 -13.21 -2.05 17.66
N LEU A 139 -12.19 -2.90 17.91
CA LEU A 139 -11.95 -4.13 17.15
C LEU A 139 -12.23 -5.37 18.00
N SER A 140 -13.10 -6.25 17.48
CA SER A 140 -13.49 -7.51 18.13
C SER A 140 -12.52 -8.67 17.88
N SER A 141 -11.67 -8.56 16.86
CA SER A 141 -10.74 -9.63 16.45
C SER A 141 -9.34 -9.45 17.04
N ASN A 142 -8.45 -10.44 16.86
CA ASN A 142 -7.03 -10.36 17.23
C ASN A 142 -6.30 -9.13 16.66
N ARG A 143 -6.87 -8.50 15.61
CA ARG A 143 -6.41 -7.25 14.99
C ARG A 143 -6.42 -6.04 15.93
N ARG A 144 -7.10 -6.14 17.07
CA ARG A 144 -7.06 -5.10 18.10
C ARG A 144 -5.69 -4.94 18.74
N LYS A 145 -4.85 -5.98 18.72
CA LYS A 145 -3.52 -5.95 19.34
C LYS A 145 -2.61 -5.02 18.55
N VAL A 146 -2.04 -4.05 19.26
CA VAL A 146 -1.08 -3.07 18.73
C VAL A 146 0.02 -2.84 19.75
N ASP A 147 1.19 -2.41 19.28
CA ASP A 147 2.29 -2.04 20.16
C ASP A 147 1.99 -0.70 20.86
N PRO A 148 2.12 -0.59 22.20
CA PRO A 148 1.88 0.67 22.89
C PRO A 148 2.88 1.77 22.47
N ASP A 149 4.10 1.40 22.06
CA ASP A 149 5.11 2.33 21.55
C ASP A 149 4.96 2.63 20.06
N GLY A 150 4.10 1.90 19.36
CA GLY A 150 3.79 2.09 17.95
C GLY A 150 2.37 2.64 17.76
N ILE A 151 1.53 1.89 17.06
CA ILE A 151 0.16 2.27 16.70
C ILE A 151 -0.64 2.66 17.94
N GLY A 152 -0.36 2.11 19.12
CA GLY A 152 -1.00 2.51 20.38
C GLY A 152 -0.96 4.03 20.62
N ARG A 153 0.24 4.64 20.55
CA ARG A 153 0.43 6.09 20.74
C ARG A 153 0.46 6.93 19.45
N ALA A 154 0.43 6.28 18.30
CA ALA A 154 0.55 6.98 17.01
C ALA A 154 -0.53 8.05 16.81
N ASP A 155 -0.14 9.21 16.29
CA ASP A 155 -1.03 10.26 15.79
C ASP A 155 -1.30 10.08 14.28
N LEU A 156 -0.38 9.45 13.55
CA LEU A 156 -0.53 9.05 12.15
C LEU A 156 -0.08 7.62 11.91
N VAL A 157 -0.86 6.86 11.13
CA VAL A 157 -0.50 5.49 10.71
C VAL A 157 -0.63 5.34 9.19
N LEU A 158 0.43 4.86 8.54
CA LEU A 158 0.39 4.34 7.17
C LEU A 158 0.01 2.86 7.20
N VAL A 159 -1.12 2.50 6.60
CA VAL A 159 -1.67 1.13 6.55
C VAL A 159 -1.85 0.66 5.09
N PRO A 160 -0.79 0.19 4.41
CA PRO A 160 -0.90 -0.23 3.02
C PRO A 160 -1.65 -1.56 2.89
N LEU A 161 -2.49 -1.71 1.86
CA LEU A 161 -3.24 -2.95 1.57
C LEU A 161 -4.05 -3.46 2.78
N GLU A 162 -4.77 -2.55 3.44
CA GLU A 162 -5.44 -2.79 4.73
C GLU A 162 -6.93 -3.14 4.59
N ASP A 163 -7.46 -3.82 5.61
CA ASP A 163 -8.89 -4.07 5.78
C ASP A 163 -9.69 -2.83 6.24
N GLY A 164 -10.92 -2.72 5.74
CA GLY A 164 -11.81 -1.60 6.03
C GLY A 164 -12.15 -1.44 7.52
N ASP A 165 -12.42 -2.54 8.24
CA ASP A 165 -12.82 -2.47 9.65
C ASP A 165 -11.73 -1.84 10.52
N ARG A 166 -10.46 -2.18 10.21
CA ARG A 166 -9.30 -1.67 10.93
C ARG A 166 -9.07 -0.20 10.64
N THR A 167 -9.23 0.21 9.40
CA THR A 167 -9.13 1.62 8.99
C THR A 167 -10.20 2.47 9.71
N GLU A 168 -11.44 2.00 9.74
CA GLU A 168 -12.54 2.63 10.49
C GLU A 168 -12.23 2.71 11.99
N ALA A 169 -11.73 1.63 12.59
CA ALA A 169 -11.40 1.62 14.02
C ALA A 169 -10.29 2.62 14.37
N LEU A 170 -9.20 2.67 13.59
CA LEU A 170 -8.11 3.64 13.78
C LEU A 170 -8.63 5.09 13.68
N ARG A 171 -9.52 5.35 12.71
CA ARG A 171 -10.19 6.65 12.56
C ARG A 171 -11.05 7.01 13.78
N ARG A 172 -11.82 6.07 14.31
CA ARG A 172 -12.70 6.30 15.47
C ARG A 172 -11.92 6.70 16.73
N ILE A 173 -10.69 6.20 16.90
CA ILE A 173 -9.80 6.57 18.01
C ILE A 173 -8.92 7.79 17.71
N GLY A 174 -9.29 8.59 16.70
CA GLY A 174 -8.65 9.88 16.41
C GLY A 174 -7.31 9.78 15.70
N LYS A 175 -6.91 8.62 15.18
CA LYS A 175 -5.64 8.50 14.44
C LYS A 175 -5.80 9.01 13.02
N ARG A 176 -4.81 9.76 12.54
CA ARG A 176 -4.68 10.07 11.13
C ARG A 176 -4.27 8.81 10.36
N VAL A 177 -4.97 8.50 9.28
CA VAL A 177 -4.75 7.26 8.53
C VAL A 177 -4.41 7.59 7.08
N VAL A 178 -3.28 7.07 6.64
CA VAL A 178 -2.82 7.10 5.25
C VAL A 178 -2.86 5.67 4.72
N THR A 179 -3.35 5.45 3.51
CA THR A 179 -3.39 4.12 2.90
C THR A 179 -2.88 4.13 1.47
N ILE A 180 -2.50 2.95 1.00
CA ILE A 180 -2.15 2.66 -0.39
C ILE A 180 -3.04 1.49 -0.79
N ASP A 181 -3.96 1.76 -1.70
CA ASP A 181 -4.97 0.80 -2.15
C ASP A 181 -5.33 1.09 -3.60
N LEU A 182 -5.24 0.07 -4.45
CA LEU A 182 -5.58 0.17 -5.87
C LEU A 182 -7.08 0.34 -6.10
N ASN A 183 -7.92 -0.05 -5.14
CA ASN A 183 -9.37 0.09 -5.25
C ASN A 183 -9.84 1.43 -4.62
N PRO A 184 -10.19 2.46 -5.42
CA PRO A 184 -10.64 3.74 -4.90
C PRO A 184 -12.01 3.68 -4.20
N MET A 185 -12.75 2.57 -4.34
CA MET A 185 -14.06 2.36 -3.75
C MET A 185 -14.01 1.49 -2.48
N SER A 186 -12.83 1.03 -2.08
CA SER A 186 -12.73 0.19 -0.90
C SER A 186 -13.12 0.98 0.35
N ARG A 187 -13.67 0.28 1.36
CA ARG A 187 -13.96 0.92 2.66
C ARG A 187 -12.72 1.59 3.25
N THR A 188 -11.55 0.98 3.07
CA THR A 188 -10.25 1.53 3.46
C THR A 188 -9.96 2.85 2.73
N ALA A 189 -10.07 2.85 1.39
CA ALA A 189 -9.80 4.01 0.55
C ALA A 189 -10.71 5.21 0.88
N ILE A 190 -12.00 4.95 1.11
CA ILE A 190 -12.99 5.99 1.44
C ILE A 190 -12.80 6.52 2.87
N THR A 191 -12.38 5.67 3.81
CA THR A 191 -12.32 6.04 5.23
C THR A 191 -11.00 6.70 5.63
N ALA A 192 -9.92 6.44 4.91
CA ALA A 192 -8.61 7.04 5.16
C ALA A 192 -8.63 8.57 4.95
N HIS A 193 -7.72 9.28 5.61
CA HIS A 193 -7.56 10.72 5.41
C HIS A 193 -6.83 11.01 4.10
N ILE A 194 -5.93 10.11 3.68
CA ILE A 194 -5.16 10.23 2.44
C ILE A 194 -5.06 8.83 1.84
N THR A 195 -5.53 8.67 0.60
CA THR A 195 -5.48 7.42 -0.14
C THR A 195 -4.62 7.58 -1.38
N VAL A 196 -3.51 6.85 -1.44
CA VAL A 196 -2.69 6.73 -2.65
C VAL A 196 -3.26 5.61 -3.50
N VAL A 197 -4.04 5.96 -4.53
CA VAL A 197 -4.64 4.99 -5.46
C VAL A 197 -3.60 4.58 -6.50
N ASP A 198 -2.70 3.67 -6.11
CA ASP A 198 -1.59 3.19 -6.93
C ASP A 198 -1.10 1.83 -6.43
N ASN A 199 -0.37 1.11 -7.27
CA ASN A 199 0.24 -0.14 -6.88
C ASN A 199 1.36 0.13 -5.87
N ILE A 200 1.38 -0.61 -4.76
CA ILE A 200 2.37 -0.44 -3.69
C ILE A 200 3.82 -0.47 -4.20
N VAL A 201 4.10 -1.25 -5.24
CA VAL A 201 5.45 -1.36 -5.85
C VAL A 201 5.89 -0.11 -6.60
N ARG A 202 4.95 0.77 -6.99
CA ARG A 202 5.23 2.09 -7.56
C ARG A 202 5.12 3.19 -6.50
N ALA A 203 4.09 3.10 -5.65
CA ALA A 203 3.77 4.08 -4.63
C ALA A 203 4.88 4.23 -3.57
N LEU A 204 5.39 3.13 -3.00
CA LEU A 204 6.41 3.21 -1.94
C LEU A 204 7.72 3.83 -2.44
N PRO A 205 8.31 3.39 -3.58
CA PRO A 205 9.49 4.04 -4.13
C PRO A 205 9.27 5.53 -4.41
N LEU A 206 8.09 5.90 -4.94
CA LEU A 206 7.72 7.30 -5.14
C LEU A 206 7.68 8.06 -3.82
N MET A 207 7.03 7.53 -2.79
CA MET A 207 6.97 8.13 -1.45
C MET A 207 8.36 8.28 -0.83
N VAL A 208 9.26 7.31 -1.01
CA VAL A 208 10.67 7.40 -0.58
C VAL A 208 11.37 8.56 -1.29
N SER A 209 11.17 8.71 -2.61
CA SER A 209 11.74 9.82 -3.38
C SER A 209 11.23 11.18 -2.87
N ILE A 210 9.91 11.30 -2.70
CA ILE A 210 9.26 12.48 -2.16
C ILE A 210 9.76 12.79 -0.74
N ALA A 211 9.95 11.77 0.11
CA ALA A 211 10.42 11.97 1.47
C ALA A 211 11.82 12.58 1.51
N ARG A 212 12.70 12.20 0.57
CA ARG A 212 14.02 12.84 0.42
C ARG A 212 13.90 14.29 -0.02
N GLU A 213 12.99 14.61 -0.94
CA GLU A 213 12.73 15.98 -1.40
C GLU A 213 12.16 16.86 -0.27
N LEU A 214 11.25 16.31 0.53
CA LEU A 214 10.50 17.06 1.54
C LEU A 214 11.20 17.19 2.88
N ARG A 215 12.16 16.31 3.23
CA ARG A 215 12.85 16.32 4.53
C ARG A 215 13.54 17.65 4.89
N GLY A 216 13.89 18.47 3.89
CA GLY A 216 14.51 19.78 4.09
C GLY A 216 13.54 20.97 4.08
N ARG A 217 12.23 20.73 3.93
CA ARG A 217 11.21 21.79 3.89
C ARG A 217 10.82 22.25 5.29
N THR A 218 10.29 23.46 5.39
CA THR A 218 9.78 23.99 6.65
C THR A 218 8.48 23.28 7.04
N ARG A 219 8.16 23.24 8.33
CA ARG A 219 6.89 22.67 8.81
C ARG A 219 5.68 23.34 8.15
N ALA A 220 5.70 24.68 8.00
CA ALA A 220 4.64 25.44 7.33
C ALA A 220 4.45 25.05 5.86
N ASP A 221 5.54 24.75 5.14
CA ASP A 221 5.44 24.26 3.75
C ASP A 221 4.79 22.89 3.68
N LEU A 222 5.13 22.00 4.63
CA LEU A 222 4.55 20.66 4.71
C LEU A 222 3.08 20.71 5.10
N GLU A 223 2.72 21.54 6.08
CA GLU A 223 1.32 21.78 6.51
C GLU A 223 0.48 22.28 5.33
N ARG A 224 0.99 23.25 4.55
CA ARG A 224 0.31 23.72 3.35
C ARG A 224 0.05 22.61 2.32
N ILE A 225 1.02 21.73 2.06
CA ILE A 225 0.83 20.58 1.15
C ILE A 225 -0.30 19.68 1.65
N VAL A 226 -0.38 19.49 2.96
CA VAL A 226 -1.38 18.63 3.60
C VAL A 226 -2.76 19.28 3.57
N ASP A 227 -2.86 20.58 3.83
CA ASP A 227 -4.11 21.33 3.89
C ASP A 227 -4.73 21.55 2.49
N GLU A 228 -3.90 21.62 1.44
CA GLU A 228 -4.35 21.72 0.05
C GLU A 228 -4.85 20.37 -0.51
N PHE A 229 -4.62 19.25 0.19
CA PHE A 229 -5.01 17.93 -0.30
C PHE A 229 -6.44 17.55 0.10
N ASP A 230 -7.28 17.29 -0.90
CA ASP A 230 -8.64 16.78 -0.73
C ASP A 230 -8.74 15.32 -1.18
N ASN A 231 -8.99 14.41 -0.22
CA ASN A 231 -9.05 12.97 -0.52
C ASN A 231 -10.27 12.60 -1.36
N GLU A 232 -11.40 13.29 -1.19
CA GLU A 232 -12.62 13.02 -1.97
C GLU A 232 -12.40 13.32 -3.45
N SER A 233 -11.82 14.48 -3.79
CA SER A 233 -11.47 14.83 -5.16
C SER A 233 -10.40 13.91 -5.74
N ASN A 234 -9.45 13.43 -4.92
CA ASN A 234 -8.45 12.44 -5.32
C ASN A 234 -9.10 11.10 -5.70
N LEU A 235 -10.03 10.59 -4.89
CA LEU A 235 -10.77 9.36 -5.20
C LEU A 235 -11.69 9.53 -6.42
N ARG A 236 -12.34 10.70 -6.55
CA ARG A 236 -13.15 11.03 -7.73
C ARG A 236 -12.32 11.00 -9.01
N GLY A 237 -11.14 11.63 -9.00
CA GLY A 237 -10.22 11.61 -10.15
C GLY A 237 -9.76 10.20 -10.52
N ALA A 238 -9.52 9.33 -9.53
CA ALA A 238 -9.20 7.93 -9.79
C ALA A 238 -10.36 7.16 -10.45
N LEU A 239 -11.61 7.43 -10.03
CA LEU A 239 -12.80 6.81 -10.63
C LEU A 239 -13.07 7.32 -12.04
N GLU A 240 -12.93 8.62 -12.27
CA GLU A 240 -13.05 9.24 -13.60
C GLU A 240 -12.05 8.61 -14.57
N ALA A 241 -10.80 8.45 -14.16
CA ALA A 241 -9.79 7.78 -14.98
C ALA A 241 -10.12 6.32 -15.30
N ILE A 242 -10.67 5.57 -14.34
CA ILE A 242 -11.14 4.20 -14.61
C ILE A 242 -12.26 4.21 -15.65
N MET A 243 -13.22 5.12 -15.53
CA MET A 243 -14.32 5.23 -16.50
C MET A 243 -13.82 5.60 -17.89
N ASP A 244 -12.88 6.55 -17.98
CA ASP A 244 -12.29 6.98 -19.25
C ASP A 244 -11.48 5.85 -19.89
N ASN A 245 -10.65 5.14 -19.11
CA ASN A 245 -9.92 3.97 -19.57
C ASN A 245 -10.86 2.90 -20.13
N LEU A 246 -11.95 2.59 -19.43
CA LEU A 246 -12.94 1.62 -19.91
C LEU A 246 -13.61 2.06 -21.21
N ARG A 247 -13.94 3.34 -21.36
CA ARG A 247 -14.49 3.89 -22.61
C ARG A 247 -13.49 3.78 -23.75
N SER A 248 -12.25 4.20 -23.56
CA SER A 248 -11.20 4.11 -24.57
C SER A 248 -10.92 2.66 -25.01
N HIS A 249 -10.96 1.71 -24.06
CA HIS A 249 -10.84 0.29 -24.41
C HIS A 249 -12.04 -0.20 -25.24
N ALA A 250 -13.27 0.20 -24.89
CA ALA A 250 -14.46 -0.17 -25.64
C ALA A 250 -14.43 0.39 -27.08
N GLU A 251 -14.11 1.68 -27.25
CA GLU A 251 -13.96 2.33 -28.57
C GLU A 251 -12.82 1.70 -29.38
N GLY A 252 -11.75 1.27 -28.72
CA GLY A 252 -10.63 0.57 -29.34
C GLY A 252 -11.01 -0.79 -29.93
N LEU A 253 -12.03 -1.47 -29.40
CA LEU A 253 -12.51 -2.74 -29.95
C LEU A 253 -13.22 -2.56 -31.30
N ASP A 254 -13.91 -1.44 -31.49
CA ASP A 254 -14.62 -1.11 -32.74
C ASP A 254 -13.66 -0.76 -33.90
N THR A 255 -12.39 -0.47 -33.59
CA THR A 255 -11.36 -0.05 -34.56
C THR A 255 -10.32 -1.12 -34.86
N GLN A 256 -10.41 -2.31 -34.24
CA GLN A 256 -9.57 -3.43 -34.63
C GLN A 256 -10.08 -3.98 -35.97
N PRO A 257 -9.22 -4.14 -37.00
CA PRO A 257 -9.63 -4.84 -38.21
C PRO A 257 -10.10 -6.24 -37.79
N ASP A 258 -11.21 -6.71 -38.36
CA ASP A 258 -11.70 -8.08 -38.19
C ASP A 258 -10.50 -9.03 -38.31
N VAL A 259 -10.00 -9.51 -37.17
CA VAL A 259 -9.11 -10.66 -37.16
C VAL A 259 -10.05 -11.81 -37.44
N ALA A 260 -10.38 -11.97 -38.73
CA ALA A 260 -11.02 -13.15 -39.25
C ALA A 260 -10.25 -14.32 -38.65
N LEU A 261 -10.92 -15.07 -37.79
CA LEU A 261 -10.49 -16.39 -37.36
C LEU A 261 -10.12 -17.13 -38.64
N VAL A 262 -8.82 -17.25 -38.92
CA VAL A 262 -8.30 -18.18 -39.93
C VAL A 262 -8.48 -19.57 -39.32
N ALA A 263 -9.73 -19.99 -39.25
CA ALA A 263 -10.15 -21.37 -39.17
C ALA A 263 -10.38 -21.80 -40.61
N GLY A 264 -9.47 -22.62 -41.15
CA GLY A 264 -9.73 -23.37 -42.38
C GLY A 264 -8.56 -23.48 -43.35
N GLU A 265 -8.06 -24.72 -43.45
CA GLU A 265 -7.50 -25.35 -44.66
C GLU A 265 -6.05 -25.01 -45.07
N LYS A 266 -5.06 -25.73 -44.55
CA LYS A 266 -4.56 -27.03 -45.08
C LYS A 266 -3.45 -27.60 -44.20
#